data_AF-A0A1H7L2X0-F1
#
_entry.id   AF-A0A1H7L2X0-F1
#
_cell.length_a   1.000
_cell.length_b   1.000
_cell.length_c   1.000
_cell.angle_alpha   90.00
_cell.angle_beta   90.00
_cell.angle_gamma   90.00
#
_symmetry.space_group_name_H-M   'P 1'
#
loop_
_entity.id
_entity.type
_entity.pdbx_description
1 polymer ?
#
loop_
_entity_poly.entity_id
_entity_poly.type
_entity_poly.pdbx_seq_one_letter_code
_entity_poly.pdbx_strand_id
1 'polypeptide(L)'
;MKKLASMFAVACLVLAGCGGNDNEDLCDDLSDSGKDLYEKSKACSDGEPYEEPTDADREQCEEAVKSCSDSEKDKIRDFGDCLSKLPTCTPATAESFSSSLLGCFLTHLSGISEECGGSISDENVREAYRLSRTR
;
A
#
# COMPACT_ATOMS: atom_id res chain seq x y z
N MET A 1 -43.36 -13.84 -40.91
CA MET A 1 -43.69 -13.40 -39.53
C MET A 1 -42.93 -14.23 -38.50
N LYS A 2 -41.90 -13.66 -37.87
CA LYS A 2 -41.49 -13.77 -36.44
C LYS A 2 -40.03 -13.30 -36.29
N LYS A 3 -39.83 -12.05 -35.86
CA LYS A 3 -39.36 -11.60 -34.52
C LYS A 3 -37.83 -11.74 -34.38
N LEU A 4 -37.08 -10.68 -34.70
CA LEU A 4 -36.50 -9.67 -33.77
C LEU A 4 -35.33 -10.19 -32.93
N ALA A 5 -34.16 -9.61 -33.23
CA ALA A 5 -33.01 -9.27 -32.39
C ALA A 5 -32.93 -9.88 -30.98
N SER A 6 -31.79 -10.52 -30.70
CA SER A 6 -31.26 -10.57 -29.34
C SER A 6 -29.75 -10.31 -29.39
N MET A 7 -29.43 -9.02 -29.26
CA MET A 7 -28.16 -8.51 -28.75
C MET A 7 -27.88 -9.23 -27.43
N PHE A 8 -26.83 -10.04 -27.36
CA PHE A 8 -26.20 -10.32 -26.08
C PHE A 8 -25.41 -9.06 -25.71
N ALA A 9 -26.03 -8.27 -24.85
CA ALA A 9 -25.40 -7.16 -24.17
C ALA A 9 -24.10 -7.66 -23.55
N VAL A 10 -22.98 -7.04 -23.95
CA VAL A 10 -21.79 -6.99 -23.10
C VAL A 10 -22.30 -6.41 -21.79
N ALA A 11 -22.35 -7.26 -20.77
CA ALA A 11 -22.51 -6.79 -19.40
C ALA A 11 -21.27 -5.94 -19.12
N CYS A 12 -21.41 -4.63 -19.34
CA CYS A 12 -20.64 -3.68 -18.57
C CYS A 12 -20.99 -4.01 -17.12
N LEU A 13 -20.11 -4.76 -16.45
CA LEU A 13 -19.98 -4.69 -15.01
C LEU A 13 -19.61 -3.24 -14.73
N VAL A 14 -20.65 -2.42 -14.62
CA VAL A 14 -20.58 -1.17 -13.89
C VAL A 14 -20.43 -1.62 -12.45
N LEU A 15 -19.19 -1.91 -12.06
CA LEU A 15 -18.78 -1.91 -10.67
C LEU A 15 -19.01 -0.48 -10.20
N ALA A 16 -20.20 -0.24 -9.68
CA ALA A 16 -20.46 0.85 -8.77
C ALA A 16 -19.60 0.59 -7.52
N GLY A 17 -18.33 0.99 -7.61
CA GLY A 17 -17.33 0.91 -6.54
C GLY A 17 -16.20 1.94 -6.72
N CYS A 18 -16.37 2.93 -7.59
CA CYS A 18 -15.43 4.04 -7.74
C CYS A 18 -16.26 5.31 -7.86
N GLY A 19 -16.60 5.89 -6.72
CA GLY A 19 -17.62 6.95 -6.64
C GLY A 19 -17.61 7.77 -5.35
N GLY A 20 -16.54 7.68 -4.55
CA GLY A 20 -16.28 8.56 -3.42
C GLY A 20 -14.94 8.21 -2.82
N ASN A 21 -14.00 9.15 -2.81
CA ASN A 21 -12.73 9.18 -2.06
C ASN A 21 -11.86 7.90 -1.96
N ASP A 22 -12.12 6.83 -2.72
CA ASP A 22 -11.45 5.51 -2.54
C ASP A 22 -9.91 5.57 -2.72
N ASN A 23 -9.42 6.52 -3.53
CA ASN A 23 -7.98 6.76 -3.70
C ASN A 23 -7.39 7.61 -2.57
N GLU A 24 -8.16 8.59 -2.07
CA GLU A 24 -7.79 9.44 -0.94
C GLU A 24 -7.69 8.58 0.32
N ASP A 25 -8.72 7.79 0.61
CA ASP A 25 -8.76 6.84 1.73
C ASP A 25 -7.60 5.83 1.67
N LEU A 26 -7.28 5.31 0.47
CA LEU A 26 -6.15 4.39 0.30
C LEU A 26 -4.80 5.04 0.64
N CYS A 27 -4.60 6.29 0.19
CA CYS A 27 -3.36 7.01 0.42
C CYS A 27 -3.23 7.49 1.87
N ASP A 28 -4.34 7.86 2.51
CA ASP A 28 -4.39 8.19 3.94
C ASP A 28 -4.14 6.94 4.81
N ASP A 29 -4.78 5.80 4.51
CA ASP A 29 -4.54 4.53 5.20
C ASP A 29 -3.06 4.11 5.10
N LEU A 30 -2.44 4.32 3.94
CA LEU A 30 -1.03 4.00 3.71
C LEU A 30 -0.09 4.95 4.48
N SER A 31 -0.45 6.24 4.55
CA SER A 31 0.26 7.27 5.33
C SER A 31 0.21 6.94 6.82
N ASP A 32 -0.97 6.62 7.35
CA ASP A 32 -1.17 6.24 8.74
C ASP A 32 -0.44 4.94 9.10
N SER A 33 -0.49 3.95 8.21
CA SER A 33 0.26 2.70 8.38
C SER A 33 1.78 2.93 8.38
N GLY A 34 2.26 3.93 7.64
CA GLY A 34 3.66 4.31 7.64
C GLY A 34 4.13 4.97 8.92
N LYS A 35 3.33 5.90 9.43
CA LYS A 35 3.54 6.51 10.74
C LYS A 35 3.55 5.45 11.86
N ASP A 36 2.60 4.52 11.84
CA ASP A 36 2.55 3.41 12.79
C ASP A 36 3.78 2.51 12.68
N LEU A 37 4.21 2.17 11.46
CA LEU A 37 5.43 1.41 11.22
C LEU A 37 6.67 2.11 11.77
N TYR A 38 6.80 3.42 11.56
CA TYR A 38 7.91 4.21 12.10
C TYR A 38 7.92 4.14 13.64
N GLU A 39 6.80 4.44 14.30
CA GLU A 39 6.71 4.38 15.75
C GLU A 39 7.02 2.97 16.29
N LYS A 40 6.58 1.93 15.58
CA LYS A 40 6.89 0.54 15.92
C LYS A 40 8.35 0.16 15.69
N SER A 41 9.02 0.74 14.71
CA SER A 41 10.41 0.39 14.36
C SER A 41 11.46 1.24 15.09
N LYS A 42 11.07 2.38 15.68
CA LYS A 42 11.95 3.36 16.32
C LYS A 42 12.92 2.81 17.36
N ALA A 43 12.54 1.80 18.13
CA ALA A 43 13.43 1.19 19.13
C ALA A 43 14.49 0.25 18.52
N CYS A 44 14.38 -0.04 17.22
CA CYS A 44 15.29 -0.89 16.45
C CYS A 44 16.01 -0.15 15.32
N SER A 45 15.66 1.11 15.05
CA SER A 45 16.27 1.94 14.03
C SER A 45 16.94 3.14 14.67
N ASP A 46 18.21 3.38 14.32
CA ASP A 46 18.89 4.66 14.56
C ASP A 46 18.60 5.68 13.43
N GLY A 47 17.55 5.42 12.64
CA GLY A 47 17.22 6.10 11.40
C GLY A 47 16.81 7.57 11.54
N GLU A 48 16.65 8.19 10.36
CA GLU A 48 16.17 9.56 10.23
C GLU A 48 14.81 9.77 10.93
N PRO A 49 14.54 10.98 11.46
CA PRO A 49 13.23 11.29 12.00
C PRO A 49 12.15 11.13 10.93
N TYR A 50 11.00 10.58 11.31
CA TYR A 50 9.82 10.54 10.45
C TYR A 50 9.41 11.94 10.01
N GLU A 51 9.21 12.09 8.70
CA GLU A 51 8.66 13.29 8.10
C GLU A 51 7.22 12.99 7.66
N GLU A 52 6.25 13.65 8.29
CA GLU A 52 4.85 13.40 7.93
C GLU A 52 4.59 13.83 6.47
N PRO A 53 3.94 12.97 5.65
CA PRO A 53 3.67 13.27 4.25
C PRO A 53 2.92 14.59 4.07
N THR A 54 3.41 15.41 3.16
CA THR A 54 2.78 16.68 2.80
C THR A 54 1.52 16.45 1.97
N ASP A 55 0.67 17.47 1.84
CA ASP A 55 -0.50 17.41 0.96
C ASP A 55 -0.09 17.09 -0.49
N ALA A 56 1.07 17.59 -0.93
CA ALA A 56 1.60 17.29 -2.26
C ALA A 56 2.01 15.81 -2.42
N ASP A 57 2.43 15.15 -1.35
CA ASP A 57 2.75 13.72 -1.37
C ASP A 57 1.47 12.88 -1.43
N ARG A 58 0.40 13.30 -0.74
CA ARG A 58 -0.93 12.67 -0.83
C ARG A 58 -1.51 12.81 -2.23
N GLU A 59 -1.50 14.01 -2.80
CA GLU A 59 -1.98 14.24 -4.18
C GLU A 59 -1.20 13.38 -5.19
N GLN A 60 0.12 13.23 -5.01
CA GLN A 60 0.93 12.36 -5.86
C GLN A 60 0.56 10.88 -5.71
N CYS A 61 0.32 10.42 -4.48
CA CYS A 61 -0.17 9.07 -4.23
C CYS A 61 -1.53 8.85 -4.92
N GLU A 62 -2.47 9.77 -4.76
CA GLU A 62 -3.80 9.69 -5.37
C GLU A 62 -3.73 9.62 -6.89
N GLU A 63 -2.91 10.47 -7.52
CA GLU A 63 -2.68 10.45 -8.96
C GLU A 63 -2.02 9.14 -9.42
N ALA A 64 -1.05 8.62 -8.67
CA ALA A 64 -0.36 7.38 -9.00
C ALA A 64 -1.29 6.15 -8.87
N VAL A 65 -2.20 6.12 -7.89
CA VAL A 65 -3.14 4.99 -7.75
C VAL A 65 -4.32 5.08 -8.71
N LYS A 66 -4.60 6.22 -9.35
CA LYS A 66 -5.73 6.35 -10.29
C LYS A 66 -5.64 5.39 -11.48
N SER A 67 -4.44 5.11 -11.97
CA SER A 67 -4.21 4.17 -13.08
C SER A 67 -4.19 2.71 -12.64
N CYS A 68 -4.13 2.43 -11.34
CA CYS A 68 -4.10 1.07 -10.82
C CYS A 68 -5.42 0.34 -10.99
N SER A 69 -5.33 -0.94 -11.31
CA SER A 69 -6.49 -1.81 -11.25
C SER A 69 -6.97 -1.97 -9.80
N ASP A 70 -8.26 -2.26 -9.63
CA ASP A 70 -8.84 -2.49 -8.28
C ASP A 70 -8.06 -3.59 -7.53
N SER A 71 -7.63 -4.64 -8.23
CA SER A 71 -6.82 -5.71 -7.63
C SER A 71 -5.45 -5.24 -7.14
N GLU A 72 -4.85 -4.22 -7.75
CA GLU A 72 -3.59 -3.64 -7.29
C GLU A 72 -3.81 -2.71 -6.09
N LYS A 73 -4.91 -1.94 -6.10
CA LYS A 73 -5.31 -1.12 -4.95
C LYS A 73 -5.61 -1.97 -3.72
N ASP A 74 -6.31 -3.09 -3.90
CA ASP A 74 -6.57 -4.05 -2.82
C ASP A 74 -5.28 -4.60 -2.22
N LYS A 75 -4.28 -4.92 -3.07
CA LYS A 75 -2.95 -5.35 -2.63
C LYS A 75 -2.20 -4.28 -1.83
N ILE A 76 -2.29 -3.02 -2.26
CA ILE A 76 -1.70 -1.88 -1.56
C ILE A 76 -2.37 -1.70 -0.20
N ARG A 77 -3.71 -1.79 -0.15
CA ARG A 77 -4.47 -1.72 1.09
C ARG A 77 -4.08 -2.84 2.05
N ASP A 78 -4.07 -4.09 1.57
CA ASP A 78 -3.68 -5.26 2.36
C ASP A 78 -2.24 -5.14 2.90
N PHE A 79 -1.35 -4.51 2.14
CA PHE A 79 0.01 -4.22 2.60
C PHE A 79 0.02 -3.24 3.78
N GLY A 80 -0.67 -2.10 3.68
CA GLY A 80 -0.82 -1.15 4.80
C GLY A 80 -1.43 -1.82 6.03
N ASP A 81 -2.47 -2.62 5.82
CA ASP A 81 -3.11 -3.44 6.84
C ASP A 81 -2.15 -4.42 7.53
N CYS A 82 -1.22 -5.01 6.77
CA CYS A 82 -0.20 -5.90 7.30
C CYS A 82 0.81 -5.14 8.16
N LEU A 83 1.26 -3.95 7.71
CA LEU A 83 2.17 -3.08 8.48
C LEU A 83 1.54 -2.69 9.82
N SER A 84 0.29 -2.25 9.80
CA SER A 84 -0.47 -1.86 10.99
C SER A 84 -0.65 -3.00 12.00
N LYS A 85 -0.53 -4.27 11.56
CA LYS A 85 -0.61 -5.46 12.42
C LYS A 85 0.76 -5.94 12.94
N LEU A 86 1.86 -5.32 12.50
CA LEU A 86 3.19 -5.68 13.01
C LEU A 86 3.31 -5.35 14.50
N PRO A 87 4.03 -6.19 15.28
CA PRO A 87 4.35 -5.87 16.67
C PRO A 87 5.36 -4.72 16.74
N THR A 88 5.39 -4.01 17.86
CA THR A 88 6.47 -3.04 18.15
C THR A 88 7.81 -3.75 18.17
N CYS A 89 8.78 -3.21 17.45
CA CYS A 89 10.14 -3.69 17.43
C CYS A 89 10.84 -3.38 18.76
N THR A 90 11.66 -4.31 19.23
CA THR A 90 12.57 -4.13 20.35
C THR A 90 13.92 -4.73 19.98
N PRO A 91 15.03 -4.37 20.67
CA PRO A 91 16.33 -4.98 20.40
C PRO A 91 16.33 -6.52 20.45
N ALA A 92 15.46 -7.12 21.27
CA ALA A 92 15.32 -8.57 21.37
C ALA A 92 14.49 -9.20 20.23
N THR A 93 13.67 -8.40 19.54
CA THR A 93 12.75 -8.85 18.48
C THR A 93 13.10 -8.30 17.09
N ALA A 94 14.23 -7.61 16.94
CA ALA A 94 14.63 -6.95 15.69
C ALA A 94 14.63 -7.90 14.48
N GLU A 95 15.21 -9.09 14.60
CA GLU A 95 15.26 -10.06 13.49
C GLU A 95 13.85 -10.56 13.10
N SER A 96 12.99 -10.83 14.10
CA SER A 96 11.61 -11.24 13.85
C SER A 96 10.78 -10.12 13.24
N PHE A 97 10.97 -8.87 13.68
CA PHE A 97 10.29 -7.70 13.14
C PHE A 97 10.66 -7.49 11.67
N SER A 98 11.96 -7.50 11.33
CA SER A 98 12.42 -7.38 9.95
C SER A 98 11.90 -8.50 9.05
N SER A 99 11.81 -9.73 9.58
CA SER A 99 11.24 -10.87 8.86
C SER A 99 9.74 -10.71 8.61
N SER A 100 8.98 -10.22 9.60
CA SER A 100 7.55 -9.94 9.45
C SER A 100 7.28 -8.79 8.48
N LEU A 101 8.08 -7.72 8.54
CA LEU A 101 8.02 -6.59 7.60
C LEU A 101 8.27 -7.06 6.16
N LEU A 102 9.32 -7.87 5.94
CA LEU A 102 9.58 -8.47 4.64
C LEU A 102 8.45 -9.40 4.18
N GLY A 103 7.84 -10.13 5.12
CA GLY A 103 6.66 -10.96 4.87
C GLY A 103 5.48 -10.14 4.33
N CYS A 104 5.19 -8.97 4.91
CA CYS A 104 4.15 -8.07 4.40
C CYS A 104 4.44 -7.65 2.95
N PHE A 105 5.67 -7.24 2.67
CA PHE A 105 6.09 -6.82 1.33
C PHE A 105 5.91 -7.94 0.30
N LEU A 106 6.49 -9.12 0.57
CA LEU A 106 6.48 -10.25 -0.37
C LEU A 106 5.08 -10.83 -0.60
N THR A 107 4.22 -10.79 0.41
CA THR A 107 2.88 -11.37 0.32
C THR A 107 1.94 -10.47 -0.48
N HIS A 108 1.93 -9.17 -0.16
CA HIS A 108 0.89 -8.27 -0.65
C HIS A 108 1.31 -7.47 -1.87
N LEU A 109 2.59 -7.14 -2.02
CA LEU A 109 3.07 -6.33 -3.15
C LEU A 109 3.57 -7.15 -4.34
N SER A 110 3.41 -8.48 -4.29
CA SER A 110 3.77 -9.34 -5.41
C SER A 110 2.83 -9.12 -6.61
N GLY A 111 3.42 -8.82 -7.77
CA GLY A 111 2.67 -8.65 -9.02
C GLY A 111 1.79 -7.40 -9.05
N ILE A 112 2.19 -6.33 -8.37
CA ILE A 112 1.73 -4.97 -8.70
C ILE A 112 2.55 -4.46 -9.89
N SER A 113 1.97 -3.62 -10.73
CA SER A 113 2.72 -2.92 -11.78
C SER A 113 3.71 -1.92 -11.18
N GLU A 114 4.77 -1.61 -11.92
CA GLU A 114 5.78 -0.64 -11.51
C GLU A 114 5.18 0.76 -11.28
N GLU A 115 4.16 1.10 -12.07
CA GLU A 115 3.38 2.34 -11.96
C GLU A 115 2.62 2.40 -10.62
N CYS A 116 1.99 1.29 -10.21
CA CYS A 116 1.31 1.18 -8.92
C CYS A 116 2.24 0.93 -7.73
N GLY A 117 3.47 0.48 -7.96
CA GLY A 117 4.51 0.41 -6.94
C GLY A 117 5.05 1.79 -6.56
N GLY A 118 4.98 2.74 -7.48
CA GLY A 118 5.42 4.12 -7.27
C GLY A 118 4.60 4.89 -6.23
N SER A 119 3.33 4.53 -6.02
CA SER A 119 2.48 5.08 -4.93
C SER A 119 2.82 4.53 -3.54
N ILE A 120 3.65 3.47 -3.47
CA ILE A 120 4.10 2.85 -2.22
C ILE A 120 5.48 3.41 -1.79
N SER A 121 6.16 4.16 -2.66
CA SER A 121 7.35 4.97 -2.34
C SER A 121 6.91 6.30 -1.70
N ASP A 122 7.44 6.73 -0.55
CA ASP A 122 8.88 6.98 -0.38
C ASP A 122 9.47 6.62 1.00
N GLU A 123 8.68 6.35 2.04
CA GLU A 123 9.23 6.09 3.39
C GLU A 123 9.20 4.61 3.79
N ASN A 124 8.05 3.94 3.68
CA ASN A 124 7.88 2.58 4.21
C ASN A 124 8.67 1.52 3.44
N VAL A 125 8.67 1.62 2.11
CA VAL A 125 9.46 0.75 1.23
C VAL A 125 10.94 1.09 1.37
N ARG A 126 11.29 2.38 1.52
CA ARG A 126 12.67 2.83 1.65
C ARG A 126 13.29 2.42 2.98
N GLU A 127 12.52 2.42 4.06
CA GLU A 127 12.92 1.95 5.37
C GLU A 127 12.93 0.42 5.46
N ALA A 128 11.93 -0.27 4.91
CA ALA A 128 11.98 -1.74 4.75
C ALA A 128 13.20 -2.18 3.91
N TYR A 129 13.50 -1.45 2.83
CA TYR A 129 14.67 -1.70 1.99
C TYR A 129 15.98 -1.39 2.73
N ARG A 130 16.06 -0.30 3.52
CA ARG A 130 17.22 0.01 4.37
C ARG A 130 17.45 -1.05 5.44
N LEU A 131 16.40 -1.45 6.17
CA LEU A 131 16.43 -2.49 7.19
C LEU A 131 16.78 -3.87 6.61
N SER A 132 16.43 -4.14 5.34
CA SER A 132 16.85 -5.36 4.65
C SER A 132 18.34 -5.35 4.24
N ARG A 133 18.99 -4.18 4.22
CA ARG A 133 20.35 -3.97 3.70
C ARG A 133 21.41 -3.77 4.78
N THR A 134 21.03 -3.57 6.03
CA THR A 134 21.92 -3.65 7.20
C THR A 134 22.28 -5.11 7.49
N ARG A 135 23.24 -5.63 6.73
CA ARG A 135 24.10 -6.78 7.06
C ARG A 135 25.54 -6.34 7.05
#